data_AF-A0A2G9NJN9-F1
#
_entry.id   AF-A0A2G9NJN9-F1
#
_cell.length_a   1.000
_cell.length_b   1.000
_cell.length_c   1.000
_cell.angle_alpha   90.00
_cell.angle_beta   90.00
_cell.angle_gamma   90.00
#
_symmetry.space_group_name_H-M   'P 1'
#
loop_
_entity.id
_entity.type
_entity.pdbx_description
1 polymer ?
#
loop_
_entity_poly.entity_id
_entity_poly.type
_entity_poly.pdbx_seq_one_letter_code
_entity_poly.pdbx_strand_id
1 'polypeptide(L)'
;MELSMTLSMSPRLEQRQDMELSANIFLGDYSGDIALLSLHKIKNRIPSLDIDKGVRSKLVKQLLKENREYRNEIGKSWNCITPIRLDNAVHSTREYLENTVETALSTYEPRNIVPRLREIMTGKVKEQDDKIKRWFVDHYDEILYDMDGKIPYAMVQRMREQLSTWSLGHENPFYTPIEDFVVETAKAKGLFYHPSMSTQDVFDALKELGEK
;
A
#
# COMPACT_ATOMS: atom_id res chain seq x y z
N MET A 1 18.74 -13.21 50.33
CA MET A 1 18.62 -12.06 49.41
C MET A 1 19.07 -12.54 48.05
N GLU A 2 18.18 -12.35 47.10
CA GLU A 2 18.25 -12.78 45.70
C GLU A 2 19.43 -12.16 44.96
N LEU A 3 19.88 -12.82 43.90
CA LEU A 3 20.14 -12.16 42.61
C LEU A 3 20.03 -13.22 41.51
N SER A 4 18.81 -13.27 40.96
CA SER A 4 18.46 -13.98 39.74
C SER A 4 19.26 -13.41 38.56
N MET A 5 20.05 -14.26 37.90
CA MET A 5 20.60 -13.98 36.58
C MET A 5 19.57 -14.42 35.55
N THR A 6 18.74 -13.51 35.07
CA THR A 6 17.96 -13.72 33.86
C THR A 6 18.87 -13.61 32.65
N LEU A 7 19.13 -14.77 32.03
CA LEU A 7 19.80 -14.89 30.75
C LEU A 7 19.02 -14.17 29.66
N SER A 8 19.73 -13.26 29.01
CA SER A 8 19.46 -12.62 27.73
C SER A 8 18.81 -13.59 26.72
N MET A 9 17.57 -13.28 26.32
CA MET A 9 17.00 -13.79 25.07
C MET A 9 17.16 -12.73 23.98
N SER A 10 17.75 -13.17 22.86
CA SER A 10 18.00 -12.35 21.67
C SER A 10 16.70 -11.91 20.99
N PRO A 11 16.61 -10.67 20.47
CA PRO A 11 15.39 -10.13 19.84
C PRO A 11 15.15 -10.63 18.40
N ARG A 12 15.70 -11.78 18.01
CA ARG A 12 15.56 -12.33 16.64
C ARG A 12 14.38 -13.27 16.45
N LEU A 13 13.59 -13.53 17.50
CA LEU A 13 12.53 -14.56 17.50
C LEU A 13 11.08 -14.02 17.44
N GLU A 14 10.85 -12.70 17.42
CA GLU A 14 9.48 -12.14 17.52
C GLU A 14 8.78 -11.82 16.18
N GLN A 15 9.38 -12.07 15.02
CA GLN A 15 8.77 -11.67 13.73
C GLN A 15 8.50 -12.81 12.75
N ARG A 16 8.20 -14.01 13.26
CA ARG A 16 7.26 -14.92 12.59
C ARG A 16 5.91 -14.76 13.26
N GLN A 17 5.27 -13.60 13.06
CA GLN A 17 3.81 -13.60 13.15
C GLN A 17 3.36 -14.30 11.88
N ASP A 18 3.13 -15.61 12.00
CA ASP A 18 2.44 -16.39 10.99
C ASP A 18 1.15 -15.65 10.69
N MET A 19 1.19 -14.91 9.58
CA MET A 19 0.05 -14.20 9.10
C MET A 19 -0.88 -15.30 8.63
N GLU A 20 -1.77 -15.82 9.47
CA GLU A 20 -2.95 -16.53 8.98
C GLU A 20 -3.78 -15.52 8.18
N LEU A 21 -3.29 -15.15 6.99
CA LEU A 21 -4.11 -15.23 5.81
C LEU A 21 -4.37 -16.72 5.58
N SER A 22 -5.14 -17.34 6.47
CA SER A 22 -6.16 -18.21 5.92
C SER A 22 -6.89 -17.34 4.89
N ALA A 23 -7.12 -17.90 3.72
CA ALA A 23 -7.76 -17.27 2.59
C ALA A 23 -9.23 -16.91 2.88
N ASN A 24 -9.49 -16.19 3.98
CA ASN A 24 -10.62 -15.30 4.10
C ASN A 24 -10.25 -14.01 3.35
N ILE A 25 -9.93 -14.16 2.07
CA ILE A 25 -10.42 -13.20 1.09
C ILE A 25 -11.92 -13.29 1.28
N PHE A 26 -12.52 -12.34 2.01
CA PHE A 26 -13.96 -12.39 2.18
C PHE A 26 -14.56 -12.09 0.82
N LEU A 27 -15.36 -13.02 0.30
CA LEU A 27 -16.15 -12.78 -0.90
C LEU A 27 -16.96 -11.49 -0.66
N GLY A 28 -16.78 -10.47 -1.51
CA GLY A 28 -17.27 -9.11 -1.32
C GLY A 28 -16.21 -8.02 -1.03
N ASP A 29 -14.95 -8.39 -0.79
CA ASP A 29 -13.83 -7.44 -0.65
C ASP A 29 -13.25 -7.02 -2.02
N TYR A 30 -12.40 -5.99 -2.03
CA TYR A 30 -11.69 -5.55 -3.23
C TYR A 30 -10.25 -6.07 -3.27
N SER A 31 -9.66 -6.15 -4.47
CA SER A 31 -8.22 -6.43 -4.66
C SER A 31 -7.32 -5.53 -3.83
N GLY A 32 -7.75 -4.29 -3.59
CA GLY A 32 -7.09 -3.30 -2.77
C GLY A 32 -7.13 -3.52 -1.26
N ASP A 33 -7.86 -4.52 -0.78
CA ASP A 33 -7.95 -4.87 0.65
C ASP A 33 -6.94 -5.94 1.05
N ILE A 34 -6.21 -6.51 0.08
CA ILE A 34 -5.14 -7.47 0.34
C ILE A 34 -4.02 -6.78 1.13
N ALA A 35 -3.76 -7.28 2.35
CA ALA A 35 -2.66 -6.85 3.20
C ALA A 35 -1.32 -7.25 2.59
N LEU A 36 -0.67 -6.30 1.90
CA LEU A 36 0.46 -6.60 1.02
C LEU A 36 1.75 -5.89 1.41
N LEU A 37 1.68 -4.61 1.81
CA LEU A 37 2.86 -3.78 2.01
C LEU A 37 3.19 -3.65 3.51
N SER A 38 4.45 -3.87 3.87
CA SER A 38 4.95 -3.82 5.23
C SER A 38 5.32 -2.42 5.67
N LEU A 39 4.62 -1.88 6.67
CA LEU A 39 4.97 -0.57 7.25
C LEU A 39 6.35 -0.58 7.90
N HIS A 40 6.82 -1.71 8.42
CA HIS A 40 8.17 -1.81 8.95
C HIS A 40 9.21 -1.64 7.86
N LYS A 41 9.06 -2.35 6.73
CA LYS A 41 9.97 -2.21 5.58
C LYS A 41 9.87 -0.82 4.95
N ILE A 42 8.67 -0.27 4.82
CA ILE A 42 8.45 1.12 4.36
C ILE A 42 9.19 2.08 5.29
N LYS A 43 9.02 2.00 6.61
CA LYS A 43 9.68 2.89 7.57
C LYS A 43 11.20 2.90 7.41
N ASN A 44 11.81 1.75 7.14
CA ASN A 44 13.26 1.64 6.98
C ASN A 44 13.75 2.22 5.63
N ARG A 45 12.91 2.21 4.59
CA ARG A 45 13.28 2.61 3.23
C ARG A 45 12.80 4.00 2.82
N ILE A 46 11.73 4.50 3.41
CA ILE A 46 11.15 5.82 3.11
C ILE A 46 12.14 6.99 3.25
N PRO A 47 13.28 6.89 3.99
CA PRO A 47 14.32 7.92 3.90
C PRO A 47 14.90 8.15 2.50
N SER A 48 14.84 7.16 1.61
CA SER A 48 15.30 7.26 0.21
C SER A 48 14.34 8.02 -0.72
N LEU A 49 13.11 8.26 -0.29
CA LEU A 49 12.13 9.02 -1.05
C LEU A 49 12.55 10.50 -1.14
N ASP A 50 12.89 10.94 -2.36
CA ASP A 50 13.39 12.29 -2.68
C ASP A 50 12.30 13.37 -2.65
N ILE A 51 11.74 13.56 -1.45
CA ILE A 51 10.75 14.59 -1.14
C ILE A 51 11.17 15.37 0.10
N ASP A 52 10.56 16.55 0.27
CA ASP A 52 10.77 17.38 1.45
C ASP A 52 10.47 16.62 2.76
N LYS A 53 11.23 16.93 3.82
CA LYS A 53 11.13 16.25 5.12
C LYS A 53 9.74 16.44 5.76
N GLY A 54 9.13 17.60 5.60
CA GLY A 54 7.77 17.89 6.07
C GLY A 54 6.74 17.03 5.36
N VAL A 55 6.83 16.93 4.03
CA VAL A 55 5.96 16.07 3.20
C VAL A 55 6.11 14.60 3.62
N ARG A 56 7.35 14.13 3.78
CA ARG A 56 7.64 12.76 4.21
C ARG A 56 7.06 12.43 5.59
N SER A 57 7.24 13.35 6.54
CA SER A 57 6.66 13.24 7.89
C SER A 57 5.13 13.16 7.83
N LYS A 58 4.49 13.97 6.98
CA LYS A 58 3.04 13.92 6.77
C LYS A 58 2.61 12.59 6.16
N LEU A 59 3.28 12.10 5.13
CA LEU A 59 3.01 10.82 4.49
C LEU A 59 3.09 9.66 5.51
N VAL A 60 4.16 9.60 6.30
CA VAL A 60 4.29 8.58 7.37
C VAL A 60 3.13 8.66 8.36
N LYS A 61 2.71 9.87 8.76
CA LYS A 61 1.55 10.02 9.65
C LYS A 61 0.25 9.52 9.00
N GLN A 62 0.04 9.75 7.70
CA GLN A 62 -1.15 9.25 7.00
C GLN A 62 -1.10 7.72 6.87
N LEU A 63 0.04 7.13 6.52
CA LEU A 63 0.22 5.67 6.47
C LEU A 63 -0.09 5.00 7.83
N LEU A 64 0.37 5.61 8.93
CA LEU A 64 0.09 5.11 10.28
C LEU A 64 -1.37 5.29 10.70
N LYS A 65 -2.05 6.34 10.21
CA LYS A 65 -3.49 6.56 10.42
C LYS A 65 -4.29 5.46 9.71
N GLU A 66 -4.02 5.25 8.43
CA GLU A 66 -4.73 4.24 7.62
C GLU A 66 -4.51 2.82 8.13
N ASN A 67 -3.29 2.48 8.58
CA ASN A 67 -3.06 1.19 9.25
C ASN A 67 -3.86 1.05 10.56
N ARG A 68 -3.98 2.12 11.36
CA ARG A 68 -4.77 2.08 12.59
C ARG A 68 -6.25 1.83 12.28
N GLU A 69 -6.78 2.50 11.27
CA GLU A 69 -8.15 2.30 10.81
C GLU A 69 -8.37 0.85 10.36
N TYR A 70 -7.49 0.34 9.50
CA TYR A 70 -7.53 -1.06 9.06
C TYR A 70 -7.49 -2.04 10.25
N ARG A 71 -6.57 -1.86 11.20
CA ARG A 71 -6.48 -2.71 12.40
C ARG A 71 -7.75 -2.70 13.24
N ASN A 72 -8.43 -1.57 13.33
CA ASN A 72 -9.69 -1.45 14.04
C ASN A 72 -10.82 -2.21 13.32
N GLU A 73 -10.83 -2.18 11.98
CA GLU A 73 -11.82 -2.86 11.15
C GLU A 73 -11.69 -4.38 11.22
N ILE A 74 -10.45 -4.90 11.08
CA ILE A 74 -10.23 -6.35 11.02
C ILE A 74 -9.98 -6.99 12.39
N GLY A 75 -9.87 -6.19 13.46
CA GLY A 75 -9.58 -6.68 14.81
C GLY A 75 -8.20 -7.35 14.97
N LYS A 76 -7.29 -7.17 14.00
CA LYS A 76 -5.93 -7.73 14.01
C LYS A 76 -4.88 -6.62 14.20
N SER A 77 -3.71 -6.98 14.73
CA SER A 77 -2.63 -6.04 15.04
C SER A 77 -1.56 -5.89 13.94
N TRP A 78 -1.91 -6.27 12.70
CA TRP A 78 -0.97 -6.28 11.58
C TRP A 78 -0.45 -4.88 11.25
N ASN A 79 0.87 -4.75 11.09
CA ASN A 79 1.55 -3.49 10.75
C ASN A 79 1.67 -3.30 9.22
N CYS A 80 0.55 -3.40 8.53
CA CYS A 80 0.47 -3.39 7.07
C CYS A 80 -0.25 -2.18 6.49
N ILE A 81 -0.05 -1.94 5.21
CA ILE A 81 -0.88 -1.04 4.41
C ILE A 81 -1.39 -1.82 3.19
N THR A 82 -2.70 -1.80 2.97
CA THR A 82 -3.33 -2.36 1.77
C THR A 82 -3.23 -1.35 0.62
N PRO A 83 -3.36 -1.76 -0.65
CA PRO A 83 -3.33 -0.81 -1.77
C PRO A 83 -4.37 0.33 -1.70
N ILE A 84 -5.63 0.05 -1.29
CA ILE A 84 -6.64 1.11 -1.08
C ILE A 84 -6.18 2.08 0.00
N ARG A 85 -5.68 1.55 1.12
CA ARG A 85 -5.22 2.36 2.25
C ARG A 85 -3.97 3.16 1.91
N LEU A 86 -3.12 2.66 1.02
CA LEU A 86 -2.00 3.40 0.46
C LEU A 86 -2.51 4.59 -0.37
N ASP A 87 -3.48 4.37 -1.26
CA ASP A 87 -4.08 5.44 -2.06
C ASP A 87 -4.68 6.54 -1.15
N ASN A 88 -5.47 6.16 -0.14
CA ASN A 88 -6.03 7.09 0.85
C ASN A 88 -4.95 7.91 1.56
N ALA A 89 -3.85 7.27 1.96
CA ALA A 89 -2.75 7.96 2.65
C ALA A 89 -2.02 8.96 1.75
N VAL A 90 -1.81 8.61 0.47
CA VAL A 90 -1.19 9.48 -0.53
C VAL A 90 -2.14 10.64 -0.86
N HIS A 91 -3.43 10.36 -1.08
CA HIS A 91 -4.46 11.36 -1.32
C HIS A 91 -4.56 12.36 -0.16
N SER A 92 -4.67 11.88 1.08
CA SER A 92 -4.70 12.72 2.29
C SER A 92 -3.44 13.57 2.47
N THR A 93 -2.29 13.07 2.00
CA THR A 93 -1.04 13.84 2.01
C THR A 93 -1.11 14.96 0.98
N ARG A 94 -1.58 14.66 -0.23
CA ARG A 94 -1.78 15.65 -1.29
C ARG A 94 -2.76 16.75 -0.88
N GLU A 95 -3.95 16.40 -0.39
CA GLU A 95 -4.95 17.37 0.07
C GLU A 95 -4.40 18.30 1.16
N TYR A 96 -3.57 17.76 2.07
CA TYR A 96 -2.91 18.58 3.08
C TYR A 96 -1.95 19.61 2.47
N LEU A 97 -1.19 19.24 1.43
CA LEU A 97 -0.30 20.16 0.74
C LEU A 97 -1.09 21.22 -0.03
N GLU A 98 -2.15 20.83 -0.75
CA GLU A 98 -3.05 21.76 -1.45
C GLU A 98 -3.66 22.77 -0.47
N ASN A 99 -4.18 22.31 0.67
CA ASN A 99 -4.71 23.18 1.72
C ASN A 99 -3.65 24.12 2.32
N THR A 100 -2.42 23.64 2.49
CA THR A 100 -1.30 24.45 2.99
C THR A 100 -0.94 25.55 2.00
N VAL A 101 -0.90 25.23 0.70
CA VAL A 101 -0.66 26.19 -0.38
C VAL A 101 -1.77 27.24 -0.40
N GLU A 102 -3.04 26.82 -0.38
CA GLU A 102 -4.17 27.76 -0.41
C GLU A 102 -4.18 28.69 0.80
N THR A 103 -3.91 28.16 2.00
CA THR A 103 -3.80 28.97 3.22
C THR A 103 -2.67 30.01 3.10
N ALA A 104 -1.49 29.60 2.63
CA ALA A 104 -0.36 30.51 2.44
C ALA A 104 -0.68 31.61 1.43
N LEU A 105 -1.28 31.26 0.28
CA LEU A 105 -1.63 32.21 -0.77
C LEU A 105 -2.77 33.16 -0.34
N SER A 106 -3.70 32.68 0.49
CA SER A 106 -4.81 33.50 1.01
C SER A 106 -4.35 34.67 1.88
N THR A 107 -3.16 34.58 2.48
CA THR A 107 -2.59 35.60 3.36
C THR A 107 -1.38 36.32 2.75
N TYR A 108 -0.95 35.90 1.55
CA TYR A 108 0.23 36.43 0.89
C TYR A 108 -0.01 37.80 0.26
N GLU A 109 0.90 38.72 0.52
CA GLU A 109 1.03 39.99 -0.18
C GLU A 109 2.42 40.06 -0.85
N PRO A 110 2.53 40.56 -2.10
CA PRO A 110 1.51 41.30 -2.86
C PRO A 110 0.53 40.42 -3.68
N ARG A 111 -0.77 40.80 -3.74
CA ARG A 111 -1.82 40.01 -4.43
C ARG A 111 -1.65 39.80 -5.93
N ASN A 112 -1.00 40.72 -6.63
CA ASN A 112 -0.85 40.65 -8.08
C ASN A 112 0.00 39.45 -8.55
N ILE A 113 0.86 38.88 -7.69
CA ILE A 113 1.68 37.71 -8.04
C ILE A 113 1.08 36.37 -7.59
N VAL A 114 0.00 36.40 -6.80
CA VAL A 114 -0.67 35.21 -6.28
C VAL A 114 -1.09 34.22 -7.37
N PRO A 115 -1.65 34.63 -8.53
CA PRO A 115 -1.99 33.69 -9.59
C PRO A 115 -0.78 32.88 -10.10
N ARG A 116 0.36 33.55 -10.29
CA ARG A 116 1.60 32.91 -10.74
C ARG A 116 2.19 32.00 -9.67
N LEU A 117 2.16 32.43 -8.40
CA LEU A 117 2.60 31.59 -7.28
C LEU A 117 1.73 30.35 -7.14
N ARG A 118 0.41 30.48 -7.31
CA ARG A 118 -0.54 29.35 -7.29
C ARG A 118 -0.15 28.29 -8.30
N GLU A 119 0.05 28.67 -9.55
CA GLU A 119 0.44 27.76 -10.62
C GLU A 119 1.73 26.99 -10.28
N ILE A 120 2.77 27.71 -9.80
CA ILE A 120 4.04 27.10 -9.40
C ILE A 120 3.84 26.13 -8.23
N MET A 121 3.12 26.55 -7.20
CA MET A 121 2.94 25.75 -5.98
C MET A 121 2.07 24.52 -6.24
N THR A 122 0.99 24.63 -7.01
CA THR A 122 0.19 23.48 -7.45
C THR A 122 1.03 22.51 -8.28
N GLY A 123 1.86 23.02 -9.19
CA GLY A 123 2.83 22.19 -9.93
C GLY A 123 3.78 21.43 -9.01
N LYS A 124 4.26 22.07 -7.95
CA LYS A 124 5.10 21.43 -6.94
C LYS A 124 4.38 20.37 -6.11
N VAL A 125 3.10 20.60 -5.75
CA VAL A 125 2.30 19.57 -5.07
C VAL A 125 2.15 18.33 -5.94
N LYS A 126 1.83 18.51 -7.23
CA LYS A 126 1.75 17.40 -8.19
C LYS A 126 3.09 16.65 -8.32
N GLU A 127 4.21 17.38 -8.41
CA GLU A 127 5.54 16.76 -8.44
C GLU A 127 5.80 15.87 -7.21
N GLN A 128 5.39 16.30 -6.01
CA GLN A 128 5.53 15.48 -4.81
C GLN A 128 4.63 14.22 -4.86
N ASP A 129 3.37 14.35 -5.29
CA ASP A 129 2.44 13.22 -5.47
C ASP A 129 3.03 12.16 -6.43
N ASP A 130 3.52 12.60 -7.58
CA ASP A 130 4.13 11.73 -8.61
C ASP A 130 5.39 11.03 -8.06
N LYS A 131 6.24 11.74 -7.31
CA LYS A 131 7.44 11.15 -6.69
C LYS A 131 7.07 10.09 -5.64
N ILE A 132 6.06 10.36 -4.81
CA ILE A 132 5.58 9.40 -3.80
C ILE A 132 5.09 8.13 -4.49
N LYS A 133 4.19 8.28 -5.48
CA LYS A 133 3.61 7.17 -6.23
C LYS A 133 4.67 6.31 -6.91
N ARG A 134 5.58 6.94 -7.64
CA ARG A 134 6.68 6.25 -8.33
C ARG A 134 7.57 5.48 -7.36
N TRP A 135 7.90 6.06 -6.21
CA TRP A 135 8.73 5.40 -5.21
C TRP A 135 8.11 4.08 -4.72
N PHE A 136 6.80 4.03 -4.49
CA PHE A 136 6.12 2.79 -4.10
C PHE A 136 6.17 1.71 -5.18
N VAL A 137 6.12 2.10 -6.45
CA VAL A 137 6.30 1.16 -7.59
C VAL A 137 7.73 0.64 -7.65
N ASP A 138 8.71 1.54 -7.57
CA ASP A 138 10.13 1.21 -7.70
C ASP A 138 10.63 0.31 -6.56
N HIS A 139 10.06 0.45 -5.36
CA HIS A 139 10.46 -0.30 -4.17
C HIS A 139 9.51 -1.44 -3.82
N TYR A 140 8.51 -1.73 -4.66
CA TYR A 140 7.41 -2.65 -4.37
C TYR A 140 7.89 -3.97 -3.76
N ASP A 141 8.77 -4.71 -4.46
CA ASP A 141 9.27 -6.02 -4.03
C ASP A 141 9.98 -5.96 -2.67
N GLU A 142 10.64 -4.84 -2.37
CA GLU A 142 11.43 -4.66 -1.16
C GLU A 142 10.60 -4.28 0.07
N ILE A 143 9.36 -3.84 -0.14
CA ILE A 143 8.44 -3.44 0.92
C ILE A 143 7.29 -4.44 1.13
N LEU A 144 7.21 -5.51 0.33
CA LEU A 144 6.21 -6.57 0.50
C LEU A 144 6.28 -7.24 1.88
N TYR A 145 5.13 -7.66 2.39
CA TYR A 145 5.07 -8.65 3.46
C TYR A 145 5.65 -9.99 3.01
N ASP A 146 6.16 -10.74 3.97
CA ASP A 146 6.34 -12.18 3.76
C ASP A 146 4.95 -12.83 3.82
N MET A 147 4.49 -13.32 2.66
CA MET A 147 3.17 -13.91 2.51
C MET A 147 3.20 -15.42 2.70
N ASP A 148 4.38 -16.06 2.83
CA ASP A 148 4.54 -17.51 3.04
C ASP A 148 3.67 -18.37 2.08
N GLY A 149 3.59 -17.97 0.80
CA GLY A 149 2.77 -18.65 -0.22
C GLY A 149 1.24 -18.52 -0.06
N LYS A 150 0.76 -17.78 0.94
CA LYS A 150 -0.68 -17.67 1.24
C LYS A 150 -1.47 -16.92 0.17
N ILE A 151 -0.83 -15.93 -0.46
CA ILE A 151 -1.35 -15.26 -1.66
C ILE A 151 -0.59 -15.78 -2.88
N PRO A 152 -1.30 -16.25 -3.93
CA PRO A 152 -0.67 -16.68 -5.17
C PRO A 152 0.28 -15.63 -5.73
N TYR A 153 1.48 -16.06 -6.13
CA TYR A 153 2.48 -15.15 -6.68
C TYR A 153 1.98 -14.41 -7.94
N ALA A 154 1.16 -15.08 -8.76
CA ALA A 154 0.51 -14.46 -9.91
C ALA A 154 -0.36 -13.25 -9.53
N MET A 155 -1.06 -13.31 -8.40
CA MET A 155 -1.84 -12.18 -7.88
C MET A 155 -0.92 -11.07 -7.37
N VAL A 156 0.20 -11.41 -6.70
CA VAL A 156 1.21 -10.43 -6.29
C VAL A 156 1.80 -9.68 -7.49
N GLN A 157 2.07 -10.38 -8.59
CA GLN A 157 2.50 -9.76 -9.84
C GLN A 157 1.41 -8.85 -10.43
N ARG A 158 0.16 -9.30 -10.44
CA ARG A 158 -0.96 -8.49 -10.94
C ARG A 158 -1.17 -7.22 -10.11
N MET A 159 -1.03 -7.29 -8.78
CA MET A 159 -1.08 -6.10 -7.91
C MET A 159 0.07 -5.12 -8.19
N ARG A 160 1.26 -5.61 -8.57
CA ARG A 160 2.38 -4.76 -9.02
C ARG A 160 2.03 -3.98 -10.28
N GLU A 161 1.36 -4.64 -11.24
CA GLU A 161 0.87 -4.00 -12.46
C GLU A 161 -0.18 -2.93 -12.12
N GLN A 162 -1.12 -3.23 -11.23
CA GLN A 162 -2.11 -2.26 -10.74
C GLN A 162 -1.43 -1.05 -10.07
N LEU A 163 -0.42 -1.25 -9.21
CA LEU A 163 0.35 -0.15 -8.62
C LEU A 163 1.06 0.70 -9.69
N SER A 164 1.57 0.07 -10.74
CA SER A 164 2.19 0.78 -11.86
C SER A 164 1.16 1.67 -12.56
N THR A 165 -0.03 1.14 -12.86
CA THR A 165 -1.15 1.89 -13.44
C THR A 165 -1.62 3.03 -12.53
N TRP A 166 -1.75 2.77 -11.23
CA TRP A 166 -2.09 3.78 -10.22
C TRP A 166 -1.09 4.94 -10.21
N SER A 167 0.21 4.63 -10.34
CA SER A 167 1.26 5.66 -10.32
C SER A 167 1.22 6.62 -11.51
N LEU A 168 0.59 6.20 -12.61
CA LEU A 168 0.39 7.03 -13.81
C LEU A 168 -0.83 7.96 -13.70
N GLY A 169 -1.60 7.87 -12.61
CA GLY A 169 -2.79 8.70 -12.38
C GLY A 169 -4.01 8.28 -13.19
N HIS A 170 -4.08 7.02 -13.61
CA HIS A 170 -5.29 6.41 -14.19
C HIS A 170 -6.38 6.18 -13.12
N GLU A 171 -7.52 5.64 -13.52
CA GLU A 171 -8.56 5.14 -12.62
C GLU A 171 -7.96 4.23 -11.55
N ASN A 172 -8.42 4.37 -10.29
CA ASN A 172 -7.87 3.61 -9.17
C ASN A 172 -8.16 2.11 -9.38
N PRO A 173 -7.12 1.28 -9.65
CA PRO A 173 -7.31 -0.12 -10.01
C PRO A 173 -7.58 -1.01 -8.80
N PHE A 174 -7.54 -0.48 -7.58
CA PHE A 174 -7.65 -1.26 -6.36
C PHE A 174 -9.10 -1.57 -5.97
N TYR A 175 -10.09 -1.00 -6.66
CA TYR A 175 -11.52 -1.25 -6.44
C TYR A 175 -12.11 -2.36 -7.33
N THR A 176 -11.27 -3.20 -7.95
CA THR A 176 -11.76 -4.42 -8.60
C THR A 176 -12.23 -5.42 -7.53
N PRO A 177 -13.46 -5.97 -7.62
CA PRO A 177 -13.91 -7.04 -6.73
C PRO A 177 -12.93 -8.19 -6.73
N ILE A 178 -12.70 -8.80 -5.57
CA ILE A 178 -11.64 -9.79 -5.43
C ILE A 178 -11.88 -11.05 -6.28
N GLU A 179 -13.15 -11.42 -6.50
CA GLU A 179 -13.54 -12.53 -7.36
C GLU A 179 -13.15 -12.28 -8.82
N ASP A 180 -13.48 -11.08 -9.31
CA ASP A 180 -13.12 -10.65 -10.66
C ASP A 180 -11.60 -10.60 -10.79
N PHE A 181 -10.91 -10.08 -9.79
CA PHE A 181 -9.46 -10.01 -9.76
C PHE A 181 -8.78 -11.39 -9.84
N VAL A 182 -9.30 -12.38 -9.10
CA VAL A 182 -8.82 -13.77 -9.15
C VAL A 182 -9.02 -14.37 -10.55
N VAL A 183 -10.22 -14.22 -11.12
CA VAL A 183 -10.56 -14.75 -12.45
C VAL A 183 -9.74 -14.07 -13.54
N GLU A 184 -9.60 -12.75 -13.50
CA GLU A 184 -8.77 -11.99 -14.44
C GLU A 184 -7.29 -12.39 -14.35
N THR A 185 -6.77 -12.59 -13.14
CA THR A 185 -5.40 -13.06 -12.94
C THR A 185 -5.19 -14.45 -13.55
N ALA A 186 -6.14 -15.37 -13.36
CA ALA A 186 -6.10 -16.70 -13.95
C ALA A 186 -6.11 -16.65 -15.48
N LYS A 187 -7.01 -15.85 -16.08
CA LYS A 187 -7.06 -15.62 -17.53
C LYS A 187 -5.75 -15.05 -18.06
N ALA A 188 -5.16 -14.07 -17.38
CA ALA A 188 -3.88 -13.47 -17.76
C ALA A 188 -2.72 -14.47 -17.72
N LYS A 189 -2.79 -15.50 -16.87
CA LYS A 189 -1.81 -16.59 -16.79
C LYS A 189 -2.12 -17.78 -17.71
N GLY A 190 -3.18 -17.70 -18.53
CA GLY A 190 -3.56 -18.78 -19.44
C GLY A 190 -4.17 -20.00 -18.74
N LEU A 191 -4.63 -19.86 -17.49
CA LEU A 191 -5.40 -20.92 -16.84
C LEU A 191 -6.80 -20.99 -17.46
N PHE A 192 -7.22 -22.21 -17.80
CA PHE A 192 -8.58 -22.42 -18.27
C PHE A 192 -9.56 -22.24 -17.11
N TYR A 193 -10.41 -21.22 -17.24
CA TYR A 193 -11.50 -20.96 -16.29
C TYR A 193 -12.81 -21.44 -16.88
N HIS A 194 -13.43 -22.45 -16.27
CA HIS A 194 -14.82 -22.80 -16.58
C HIS A 194 -15.76 -21.99 -15.67
N PRO A 195 -16.87 -21.42 -16.17
CA PRO A 195 -17.82 -20.65 -15.34
C PRO A 195 -18.44 -21.40 -14.15
N SER A 196 -18.25 -22.73 -14.07
CA SER A 196 -18.71 -23.56 -12.95
C SER A 196 -17.66 -23.77 -11.85
N MET A 197 -16.42 -23.31 -12.04
CA MET A 197 -15.38 -23.37 -11.02
C MET A 197 -15.66 -22.31 -9.96
N SER A 198 -15.47 -22.65 -8.68
CA SER A 198 -15.56 -21.64 -7.63
C SER A 198 -14.34 -20.71 -7.66
N THR A 199 -14.48 -19.48 -7.17
CA THR A 199 -13.34 -18.54 -7.00
C THR A 199 -12.21 -19.18 -6.20
N GLN A 200 -12.55 -20.01 -5.21
CA GLN A 200 -11.57 -20.74 -4.40
C GLN A 200 -10.78 -21.75 -5.22
N ASP A 201 -11.43 -22.52 -6.10
CA ASP A 201 -10.73 -23.48 -6.98
C ASP A 201 -9.74 -22.76 -7.90
N VAL A 202 -10.12 -21.59 -8.42
CA VAL A 202 -9.24 -20.76 -9.25
C VAL A 202 -8.08 -20.20 -8.45
N PHE A 203 -8.34 -19.75 -7.23
CA PHE A 203 -7.32 -19.24 -6.31
C PHE A 203 -6.28 -20.31 -5.96
N ASP A 204 -6.72 -21.54 -5.69
CA ASP A 204 -5.82 -22.64 -5.37
C ASP A 204 -5.03 -23.09 -6.62
N ALA A 205 -5.65 -23.13 -7.80
CA ALA A 205 -4.93 -23.36 -9.06
C ALA A 205 -3.86 -22.28 -9.34
N LEU A 206 -4.11 -21.03 -8.96
CA LEU A 206 -3.12 -19.96 -9.05
C LEU A 206 -1.93 -20.14 -8.09
N LYS A 207 -2.12 -20.79 -6.93
CA LYS A 207 -1.00 -21.11 -6.03
C LYS A 207 -0.05 -22.11 -6.65
N GLU A 208 -0.58 -23.15 -7.30
CA GLU A 208 0.20 -24.22 -7.94
C GLU A 208 1.11 -23.71 -9.07
N LEU A 209 0.76 -22.58 -9.70
CA LEU A 209 1.62 -21.94 -10.71
C LEU A 209 2.89 -21.28 -10.14
N GLY A 210 2.95 -21.03 -8.82
CA GLY A 210 3.99 -20.25 -8.16
C GLY A 210 5.21 -21.03 -7.65
N GLU A 211 5.23 -22.36 -7.74
CA GLU A 211 6.29 -23.21 -7.18
C GLU A 211 7.47 -23.48 -8.13
N LYS A 212 8.00 -22.47 -8.82
CA LYS A 212 9.23 -22.62 -9.63
C LYS A 212 10.38 -21.73 -9.19
#